data_AF-A0A5C5X9Y3-F1
#
_entry.id   AF-A0A5C5X9Y3-F1
#
_cell.length_a   1.000
_cell.length_b   1.000
_cell.length_c   1.000
_cell.angle_alpha   90.00
_cell.angle_beta   90.00
_cell.angle_gamma   90.00
#
_symmetry.space_group_name_H-M   'P 1'
#
loop_
_entity.id
_entity.type
_entity.pdbx_description
1 polymer ?
#
loop_
_entity_poly.entity_id
_entity_poly.type
_entity_poly.pdbx_seq_one_letter_code
_entity_poly.pdbx_strand_id
1 'polypeptide(L)'
;MEPEIERGLKVGNRTFPLRLHRDQNVELGNFTIDQWWIDKRGLYKDRRSTSPNHDKIINFYWACCREDGPQHELEVKESFLLAKLLPETRSNGARKVFDDSRMSQKNESEIRDRQNQLESMLASARDGQKTQQEFHDETFQTLSSPKYGEEVDEQYAQFRTELMEDACDVLENDPEQAIELARNAWSEWNRIYSRRSDPNGANEIPKKIMDIFSYEARAALHRCYSYAWMHLIQDFVAEGLWNETTTTFHRIWHLDLPIEDRYNDQLKTHLFHGHTFGLHPAGSELIRTQTGRELIGELISNPCEWGCVNRFLNAMLISVHLYSSQIEESRSNRIKRPRSFSEFQPGITISDIIPAVDAS
;
A
#
# COMPACT_ATOMS: atom_id res chain seq x y z
N MET A 1 0.94 23.95 -6.29
CA MET A 1 1.63 22.64 -6.23
C MET A 1 3.11 22.98 -6.32
N GLU A 2 3.86 22.75 -5.24
CA GLU A 2 5.31 22.99 -5.23
C GLU A 2 6.00 22.13 -6.31
N PRO A 3 7.17 22.58 -6.83
CA PRO A 3 7.90 21.82 -7.82
C PRO A 3 8.30 20.44 -7.30
N GLU A 4 8.26 19.45 -8.18
CA GLU A 4 8.78 18.11 -7.93
C GLU A 4 10.30 18.20 -7.70
N ILE A 5 10.78 17.66 -6.58
CA ILE A 5 12.19 17.72 -6.17
C ILE A 5 12.83 16.36 -6.43
N GLU A 6 13.92 16.33 -7.19
CA GLU A 6 14.69 15.10 -7.41
C GLU A 6 15.78 14.92 -6.35
N ARG A 7 15.84 13.73 -5.73
CA ARG A 7 16.85 13.32 -4.75
C ARG A 7 17.47 11.99 -5.15
N GLY A 8 18.79 11.93 -5.23
CA GLY A 8 19.52 10.72 -5.59
C GLY A 8 20.00 9.95 -4.38
N LEU A 9 19.41 8.78 -4.11
CA LEU A 9 19.94 7.84 -3.13
C LEU A 9 21.16 7.11 -3.71
N LYS A 10 22.18 6.84 -2.90
CA LYS A 10 23.46 6.24 -3.35
C LYS A 10 23.75 4.92 -2.66
N VAL A 11 24.26 3.96 -3.44
CA VAL A 11 24.74 2.64 -2.98
C VAL A 11 25.97 2.29 -3.82
N GLY A 12 27.15 2.25 -3.20
CA GLY A 12 28.42 2.27 -3.91
C GLY A 12 28.48 3.36 -5.01
N ASN A 13 28.73 2.95 -6.26
CA ASN A 13 28.81 3.85 -7.43
C ASN A 13 27.46 4.09 -8.14
N ARG A 14 26.35 3.58 -7.60
CA ARG A 14 25.03 3.67 -8.22
C ARG A 14 24.23 4.81 -7.59
N THR A 15 23.43 5.49 -8.40
CA THR A 15 22.49 6.52 -7.93
C THR A 15 21.07 6.19 -8.38
N PHE A 16 20.12 6.32 -7.45
CA PHE A 16 18.70 6.01 -7.64
C PHE A 16 17.90 7.31 -7.46
N PRO A 17 17.60 8.04 -8.56
CA PRO A 17 16.96 9.36 -8.49
C PRO A 17 15.46 9.25 -8.18
N LEU A 18 15.06 9.59 -6.96
CA LEU A 18 13.68 9.63 -6.51
C LEU A 18 13.08 11.02 -6.71
N ARG A 19 11.80 11.05 -7.09
CA ARG A 19 11.01 12.27 -7.20
C ARG A 19 10.12 12.43 -5.98
N LEU A 20 10.32 13.52 -5.26
CA LEU A 20 9.64 13.84 -4.01
C LEU A 20 8.76 15.07 -4.18
N HIS A 21 7.70 15.12 -3.40
CA HIS A 21 6.89 16.29 -3.16
C HIS A 21 7.20 16.84 -1.77
N ARG A 22 6.98 18.15 -1.63
CA ARG A 22 7.10 18.88 -0.37
C ARG A 22 5.86 19.76 -0.18
N ASP A 23 5.38 19.80 1.05
CA ASP A 23 4.47 20.83 1.55
C ASP A 23 5.20 21.54 2.69
N GLN A 24 5.30 22.87 2.57
CA GLN A 24 6.06 23.68 3.51
C GLN A 24 5.16 24.20 4.62
N ASN A 25 5.74 24.31 5.81
CA ASN A 25 5.07 24.90 6.96
C ASN A 25 3.75 24.20 7.35
N VAL A 26 3.71 22.87 7.27
CA VAL A 26 2.58 22.08 7.74
C VAL A 26 2.52 22.16 9.27
N GLU A 27 1.39 22.65 9.77
CA GLU A 27 1.12 22.77 11.21
C GLU A 27 0.68 21.41 11.79
N LEU A 28 1.41 20.92 12.79
CA LEU A 28 1.11 19.70 13.56
C LEU A 28 1.01 20.07 15.04
N GLY A 29 -0.15 20.57 15.46
CA GLY A 29 -0.34 21.15 16.79
C GLY A 29 0.55 22.39 16.97
N ASN A 30 1.49 22.34 17.90
CA ASN A 30 2.41 23.45 18.19
C ASN A 30 3.67 23.47 17.30
N PHE A 31 3.79 22.55 16.35
CA PHE A 31 4.94 22.44 15.47
C PHE A 31 4.61 22.86 14.06
N THR A 32 5.63 23.36 13.38
CA THR A 32 5.62 23.62 11.95
C THR A 32 6.72 22.76 11.34
N ILE A 33 6.36 21.91 10.38
CA ILE A 33 7.30 21.03 9.68
C ILE A 33 7.21 21.20 8.17
N ASP A 34 8.23 20.73 7.46
CA ASP A 34 8.11 20.45 6.04
C ASP A 34 7.72 18.99 5.85
N GLN A 35 6.57 18.74 5.23
CA GLN A 35 6.13 17.40 4.91
C GLN A 35 6.67 16.99 3.54
N TRP A 36 7.47 15.93 3.50
CA TRP A 36 7.93 15.30 2.26
C TRP A 36 7.23 13.96 2.00
N TRP A 37 6.90 13.64 0.74
CA TRP A 37 6.33 12.34 0.36
C TRP A 37 6.62 11.99 -1.10
N ILE A 38 6.33 10.75 -1.48
CA ILE A 38 6.30 10.31 -2.87
C ILE A 38 4.84 10.25 -3.32
N ASP A 39 4.50 10.89 -4.44
CA ASP A 39 3.14 10.79 -4.98
C ASP A 39 2.81 9.32 -5.28
N LYS A 40 1.62 8.88 -4.87
CA LYS A 40 1.11 7.54 -5.10
C LYS A 40 1.18 7.12 -6.58
N ARG A 41 0.87 8.02 -7.51
CA ARG A 41 0.96 7.80 -8.97
C ARG A 41 2.41 7.60 -9.41
N GLY A 42 3.35 8.16 -8.64
CA GLY A 42 4.78 8.01 -8.79
C GLY A 42 5.37 6.77 -8.10
N LEU A 43 4.58 6.06 -7.29
CA LEU A 43 5.00 4.88 -6.50
C LEU A 43 4.45 3.58 -7.07
N TYR A 44 3.15 3.54 -7.41
CA TYR A 44 2.50 2.33 -7.92
C TYR A 44 2.55 2.31 -9.44
N LYS A 45 3.07 1.21 -9.98
CA LYS A 45 3.13 0.93 -11.41
C LYS A 45 2.04 -0.08 -11.76
N ASP A 46 1.29 0.17 -12.83
CA ASP A 46 0.43 -0.83 -13.45
C ASP A 46 1.13 -1.40 -14.69
N ARG A 47 0.69 -2.56 -15.21
CA ARG A 47 1.23 -3.17 -16.45
C ARG A 47 1.41 -2.21 -17.63
N ARG A 48 0.56 -1.17 -17.70
CA ARG A 48 0.48 -0.24 -18.83
C ARG A 48 1.00 1.16 -18.50
N SER A 49 1.39 1.43 -17.26
CA SER A 49 1.85 2.74 -16.83
C SER A 49 3.31 2.69 -16.41
N THR A 50 3.99 3.81 -16.58
CA THR A 50 5.32 4.03 -15.99
C THR A 50 5.15 4.70 -14.65
N SER A 51 6.00 4.36 -13.69
CA SER A 51 6.05 5.00 -12.39
C SER A 51 7.47 5.53 -12.16
N PRO A 52 7.67 6.84 -11.94
CA PRO A 52 9.00 7.43 -11.78
C PRO A 52 9.82 6.85 -10.62
N ASN A 53 9.19 6.36 -9.54
CA ASN A 53 9.91 5.88 -8.36
C ASN A 53 9.83 4.36 -8.13
N HIS A 54 8.83 3.66 -8.69
CA HIS A 54 8.59 2.24 -8.44
C HIS A 54 9.86 1.38 -8.59
N ASP A 55 10.42 1.33 -9.79
CA ASP A 55 11.58 0.48 -10.06
C ASP A 55 12.83 0.95 -9.30
N LYS A 56 12.94 2.25 -9.03
CA LYS A 56 14.09 2.85 -8.35
C LYS A 56 14.12 2.51 -6.87
N ILE A 57 12.98 2.55 -6.19
CA ILE A 57 12.85 2.17 -4.78
C ILE A 57 13.18 0.69 -4.60
N ILE A 58 12.64 -0.18 -5.45
CA ILE A 58 12.87 -1.63 -5.35
C ILE A 58 14.35 -1.95 -5.67
N ASN A 59 14.91 -1.32 -6.70
CA ASN A 59 16.32 -1.54 -7.05
C ASN A 59 17.30 -0.95 -6.02
N PHE A 60 16.92 0.17 -5.38
CA PHE A 60 17.68 0.74 -4.27
C PHE A 60 17.70 -0.23 -3.08
N TYR A 61 16.53 -0.71 -2.66
CA TYR A 61 16.39 -1.71 -1.59
C TYR A 61 17.30 -2.93 -1.84
N TRP A 62 17.20 -3.54 -3.03
CA TRP A 62 18.04 -4.69 -3.38
C TRP A 62 19.53 -4.38 -3.40
N ALA A 63 19.91 -3.19 -3.87
CA ALA A 63 21.30 -2.78 -3.88
C ALA A 63 21.86 -2.66 -2.45
N CYS A 64 21.13 -2.04 -1.52
CA CYS A 64 21.55 -1.96 -0.13
C CYS A 64 21.62 -3.34 0.52
N CYS A 65 20.60 -4.19 0.33
CA CYS A 65 20.61 -5.54 0.87
C CYS A 65 21.81 -6.36 0.39
N ARG A 66 22.32 -6.11 -0.82
CA ARG A 66 23.54 -6.76 -1.32
C ARG A 66 24.83 -6.18 -0.73
N GLU A 67 24.84 -4.91 -0.37
CA GLU A 67 26.00 -4.24 0.23
C GLU A 67 26.12 -4.59 1.72
N ASP A 68 24.99 -4.65 2.43
CA ASP A 68 24.93 -4.87 3.88
C ASP A 68 25.02 -6.35 4.30
N GLY A 69 24.86 -7.29 3.36
CA GLY A 69 24.90 -8.74 3.64
C GLY A 69 23.58 -9.51 3.82
N PRO A 70 22.38 -8.90 4.02
CA PRO A 70 21.15 -9.68 4.21
C PRO A 70 20.55 -10.22 2.90
N GLN A 71 21.21 -10.09 1.74
CA GLN A 71 20.71 -10.64 0.47
C GLN A 71 20.48 -12.16 0.49
N HIS A 72 21.10 -12.86 1.44
CA HIS A 72 20.96 -14.31 1.61
C HIS A 72 19.71 -14.69 2.43
N GLU A 73 19.07 -13.71 3.09
CA GLU A 73 17.85 -13.94 3.86
C GLU A 73 16.66 -14.14 2.92
N LEU A 74 15.92 -15.23 3.13
CA LEU A 74 14.79 -15.59 2.27
C LEU A 74 13.73 -14.49 2.20
N GLU A 75 13.42 -13.86 3.33
CA GLU A 75 12.44 -12.77 3.39
C GLU A 75 12.84 -11.57 2.52
N VAL A 76 14.13 -11.26 2.44
CA VAL A 76 14.66 -10.16 1.62
C VAL A 76 14.51 -10.49 0.13
N LYS A 77 14.86 -11.72 -0.27
CA LYS A 77 14.70 -12.21 -1.64
C LYS A 77 13.24 -12.18 -2.07
N GLU A 78 12.35 -12.71 -1.23
CA GLU A 78 10.91 -12.74 -1.48
C GLU A 78 10.32 -11.33 -1.55
N SER A 79 10.72 -10.43 -0.64
CA SER A 79 10.29 -9.02 -0.69
C SER A 79 10.67 -8.36 -2.00
N PHE A 80 11.90 -8.56 -2.48
CA PHE A 80 12.34 -8.01 -3.76
C PHE A 80 11.51 -8.57 -4.92
N LEU A 81 11.35 -9.88 -5.01
CA LEU A 81 10.60 -10.55 -6.09
C LEU A 81 9.11 -10.16 -6.08
N LEU A 82 8.47 -10.19 -4.91
CA LEU A 82 7.08 -9.79 -4.72
C LEU A 82 6.86 -8.33 -5.11
N ALA A 83 7.74 -7.41 -4.70
CA ALA A 83 7.64 -6.02 -5.09
C ALA A 83 7.79 -5.84 -6.61
N LYS A 84 8.69 -6.59 -7.26
CA LYS A 84 8.86 -6.62 -8.72
C LYS A 84 7.66 -7.21 -9.47
N LEU A 85 6.95 -8.13 -8.84
CA LEU A 85 5.73 -8.73 -9.38
C LEU A 85 4.50 -7.83 -9.23
N LEU A 86 4.50 -6.84 -8.33
CA LEU A 86 3.32 -6.01 -8.04
C LEU A 86 2.57 -5.49 -9.29
N PRO A 87 3.23 -4.99 -10.36
CA PRO A 87 2.52 -4.53 -11.55
C PRO A 87 1.73 -5.64 -12.27
N GLU A 88 2.14 -6.89 -12.09
CA GLU A 88 1.53 -8.08 -12.67
C GLU A 88 0.38 -8.65 -11.83
N THR A 89 0.31 -8.27 -10.55
CA THR A 89 -0.66 -8.86 -9.62
C THR A 89 -2.08 -8.33 -9.81
N ARG A 90 -3.03 -8.98 -9.14
CA ARG A 90 -4.45 -8.63 -9.25
C ARG A 90 -4.71 -7.49 -8.27
N SER A 91 -4.75 -6.25 -8.76
CA SER A 91 -5.07 -5.09 -7.91
C SER A 91 -6.43 -5.19 -7.20
N ASN A 92 -7.40 -5.90 -7.78
CA ASN A 92 -8.67 -6.21 -7.11
C ASN A 92 -8.62 -7.45 -6.21
N GLY A 93 -7.58 -8.28 -6.35
CA GLY A 93 -7.32 -9.43 -5.50
C GLY A 93 -6.76 -9.02 -4.15
N ALA A 94 -5.71 -8.20 -4.13
CA ALA A 94 -5.17 -7.60 -2.91
C ALA A 94 -6.26 -6.90 -2.07
N ARG A 95 -7.23 -6.27 -2.75
CA ARG A 95 -8.39 -5.61 -2.14
C ARG A 95 -9.39 -6.52 -1.42
N LYS A 96 -9.34 -7.83 -1.66
CA LYS A 96 -10.18 -8.80 -0.96
C LYS A 96 -9.51 -9.33 0.31
N VAL A 97 -8.19 -9.16 0.41
CA VAL A 97 -7.41 -9.54 1.59
C VAL A 97 -7.42 -8.38 2.58
N PHE A 98 -7.19 -7.16 2.11
CA PHE A 98 -7.42 -5.94 2.87
C PHE A 98 -8.07 -4.91 1.98
N ASP A 99 -9.07 -4.21 2.48
CA ASP A 99 -9.86 -3.22 1.73
C ASP A 99 -9.03 -1.98 1.34
N ASP A 100 -8.18 -2.16 0.34
CA ASP A 100 -7.27 -1.15 -0.16
C ASP A 100 -7.98 -0.05 -0.97
N SER A 101 -7.42 1.14 -0.78
CA SER A 101 -7.71 2.42 -1.41
C SER A 101 -8.56 2.39 -2.70
N ARG A 102 -9.86 2.60 -2.53
CA ARG A 102 -10.73 3.17 -3.57
C ARG A 102 -11.37 4.44 -3.03
N MET A 103 -10.75 5.58 -3.31
CA MET A 103 -11.54 6.80 -3.38
C MET A 103 -12.14 6.87 -4.78
N SER A 104 -13.46 6.72 -4.89
CA SER A 104 -14.17 7.25 -6.04
C SER A 104 -13.80 8.73 -6.21
N GLN A 105 -13.90 9.27 -7.42
CA GLN A 105 -13.94 10.72 -7.58
C GLN A 105 -15.18 11.21 -6.83
N LYS A 106 -14.96 11.70 -5.61
CA LYS A 106 -15.99 12.31 -4.77
C LYS A 106 -15.96 13.80 -5.03
N ASN A 107 -17.13 14.43 -5.01
CA ASN A 107 -17.20 15.87 -5.10
C ASN A 107 -16.57 16.50 -3.84
N GLU A 108 -16.20 17.78 -3.91
CA GLU A 108 -15.58 18.47 -2.77
C GLU A 108 -16.47 18.51 -1.52
N SER A 109 -17.80 18.50 -1.69
CA SER A 109 -18.75 18.47 -0.56
C SER A 109 -18.60 17.19 0.25
N GLU A 110 -18.63 16.03 -0.40
CA GLU A 110 -18.48 14.72 0.23
C GLU A 110 -17.11 14.52 0.90
N ILE A 111 -16.07 15.20 0.39
CA ILE A 111 -14.75 15.22 1.03
C ILE A 111 -14.83 16.06 2.31
N ARG A 112 -15.38 17.28 2.25
CA ARG A 112 -15.55 18.16 3.41
C ARG A 112 -16.44 17.54 4.49
N ASP A 113 -17.57 16.95 4.11
CA ASP A 113 -18.51 16.32 5.05
C ASP A 113 -17.85 15.16 5.79
N ARG A 114 -17.04 14.36 5.08
CA ARG A 114 -16.23 13.33 5.71
C ARG A 114 -15.20 13.89 6.67
N GLN A 115 -14.46 14.92 6.25
CA GLN A 115 -13.44 15.52 7.11
C GLN A 115 -14.07 16.06 8.39
N ASN A 116 -15.24 16.70 8.29
CA ASN A 116 -16.01 17.17 9.45
C ASN A 116 -16.49 16.00 10.33
N GLN A 117 -16.94 14.90 9.73
CA GLN A 117 -17.33 13.70 10.47
C GLN A 117 -16.14 13.11 11.23
N LEU A 118 -14.99 12.97 10.57
CA LEU A 118 -13.77 12.46 11.18
C LEU A 118 -13.30 13.38 12.31
N GLU A 119 -13.26 14.69 12.09
CA GLU A 119 -12.93 15.69 13.10
C GLU A 119 -13.79 15.53 14.36
N SER A 120 -15.11 15.41 14.18
CA SER A 120 -16.05 15.22 15.31
C SER A 120 -15.79 13.92 16.07
N MET A 121 -15.53 12.81 15.35
CA MET A 121 -15.20 11.52 15.96
C MET A 121 -13.88 11.58 16.72
N LEU A 122 -12.86 12.23 16.16
CA LEU A 122 -11.55 12.38 16.79
C LEU A 122 -11.63 13.30 18.02
N ALA A 123 -12.31 14.45 17.92
CA ALA A 123 -12.43 15.39 19.02
C ALA A 123 -13.18 14.77 20.22
N SER A 124 -14.22 13.99 19.97
CA SER A 124 -14.98 13.30 21.04
C SER A 124 -14.22 12.15 21.69
N ALA A 125 -13.28 11.53 20.97
CA ALA A 125 -12.47 10.41 21.45
C ALA A 125 -10.99 10.77 21.64
N ARG A 126 -10.67 12.06 21.79
CA ARG A 126 -9.29 12.58 21.82
C ARG A 126 -8.41 11.89 22.86
N ASP A 127 -8.96 11.72 24.07
CA ASP A 127 -8.24 11.13 25.20
C ASP A 127 -8.29 9.59 25.22
N GLY A 128 -9.01 8.98 24.27
CA GLY A 128 -9.07 7.53 24.11
C GLY A 128 -7.70 6.96 23.77
N GLN A 129 -7.37 5.80 24.33
CA GLN A 129 -6.07 5.16 24.17
C GLN A 129 -6.24 3.74 23.65
N LYS A 130 -5.35 3.35 22.74
CA LYS A 130 -5.21 1.98 22.24
C LYS A 130 -3.75 1.58 22.26
N THR A 131 -3.44 0.46 22.86
CA THR A 131 -2.10 -0.14 22.79
C THR A 131 -1.78 -0.57 21.36
N GLN A 132 -0.50 -0.83 21.08
CA GLN A 132 -0.07 -1.36 19.77
C GLN A 132 -0.78 -2.67 19.41
N GLN A 133 -0.97 -3.57 20.38
CA GLN A 133 -1.66 -4.84 20.14
C GLN A 133 -3.14 -4.61 19.82
N GLU A 134 -3.85 -3.79 20.61
CA GLU A 134 -5.26 -3.50 20.36
C GLU A 134 -5.44 -2.85 19.00
N PHE A 135 -4.57 -1.90 18.63
CA PHE A 135 -4.55 -1.31 17.30
C PHE A 135 -4.35 -2.36 16.21
N HIS A 136 -3.34 -3.22 16.34
CA HIS A 136 -3.04 -4.28 15.39
C HIS A 136 -4.25 -5.22 15.20
N ASP A 137 -4.82 -5.72 16.30
CA ASP A 137 -5.91 -6.68 16.28
C ASP A 137 -7.22 -6.07 15.76
N GLU A 138 -7.56 -4.85 16.17
CA GLU A 138 -8.78 -4.17 15.74
C GLU A 138 -8.68 -3.69 14.29
N THR A 139 -7.50 -3.25 13.83
CA THR A 139 -7.31 -2.94 12.40
C THR A 139 -7.36 -4.19 11.53
N PHE A 140 -6.84 -5.33 12.01
CA PHE A 140 -6.93 -6.62 11.33
C PHE A 140 -8.39 -7.03 11.13
N GLN A 141 -9.20 -6.90 12.18
CA GLN A 141 -10.64 -7.18 12.13
C GLN A 141 -11.39 -6.20 11.21
N THR A 142 -11.07 -4.91 11.30
CA THR A 142 -11.80 -3.84 10.60
C THR A 142 -11.54 -3.81 9.11
N LEU A 143 -10.28 -4.01 8.70
CA LEU A 143 -9.90 -4.02 7.29
C LEU A 143 -10.16 -5.37 6.61
N SER A 144 -10.78 -6.30 7.36
CA SER A 144 -11.30 -7.59 6.89
C SER A 144 -10.23 -8.51 6.32
N SER A 145 -9.24 -8.89 7.13
CA SER A 145 -8.41 -10.05 6.77
C SER A 145 -9.28 -11.32 6.78
N PRO A 146 -9.45 -12.03 5.64
CA PRO A 146 -10.25 -13.24 5.61
C PRO A 146 -9.64 -14.26 6.57
N LYS A 147 -10.45 -14.85 7.44
CA LYS A 147 -10.04 -16.08 8.12
C LYS A 147 -9.97 -17.18 7.07
N TYR A 148 -8.77 -17.56 6.71
CA TYR A 148 -8.53 -18.69 5.83
C TYR A 148 -8.70 -19.99 6.60
N GLY A 149 -9.20 -21.03 5.94
CA GLY A 149 -9.27 -22.37 6.51
C GLY A 149 -7.93 -23.09 6.36
N GLU A 150 -7.73 -24.15 7.12
CA GLU A 150 -6.51 -24.98 7.11
C GLU A 150 -6.07 -25.38 5.69
N GLU A 151 -7.03 -25.71 4.82
CA GLU A 151 -6.76 -26.07 3.41
C GLU A 151 -6.06 -24.95 2.61
N VAL A 152 -6.37 -23.68 2.90
CA VAL A 152 -5.70 -22.54 2.25
C VAL A 152 -4.27 -22.40 2.77
N ASP A 153 -4.05 -22.59 4.07
CA ASP A 153 -2.72 -22.49 4.68
C ASP A 153 -1.80 -23.62 4.16
N GLU A 154 -2.32 -24.84 4.05
CA GLU A 154 -1.62 -25.99 3.47
C GLU A 154 -1.22 -25.74 2.01
N GLN A 155 -2.15 -25.25 1.19
CA GLN A 155 -1.88 -24.97 -0.23
C GLN A 155 -1.01 -23.71 -0.43
N TYR A 156 -1.07 -22.74 0.47
CA TYR A 156 -0.27 -21.52 0.38
C TYR A 156 1.22 -21.82 0.35
N ALA A 157 1.69 -22.75 1.21
CA ALA A 157 3.10 -23.16 1.25
C ALA A 157 3.55 -23.74 -0.10
N GLN A 158 2.72 -24.59 -0.72
CA GLN A 158 3.00 -25.14 -2.05
C GLN A 158 3.12 -24.04 -3.11
N PHE A 159 2.14 -23.12 -3.16
CA PHE A 159 2.18 -22.02 -4.13
C PHE A 159 3.39 -21.11 -3.88
N ARG A 160 3.75 -20.85 -2.63
CA ARG A 160 4.95 -20.08 -2.29
C ARG A 160 6.20 -20.74 -2.87
N THR A 161 6.37 -22.04 -2.67
CA THR A 161 7.48 -22.80 -3.25
C THR A 161 7.49 -22.69 -4.78
N GLU A 162 6.35 -22.95 -5.44
CA GLU A 162 6.22 -22.87 -6.90
C GLU A 162 6.53 -21.49 -7.48
N LEU A 163 6.23 -20.40 -6.74
CA LEU A 163 6.49 -19.03 -7.18
C LEU A 163 7.91 -18.57 -6.90
N MET A 164 8.49 -19.00 -5.77
CA MET A 164 9.68 -18.36 -5.19
C MET A 164 10.95 -19.20 -5.21
N GLU A 165 10.89 -20.54 -5.13
CA GLU A 165 12.08 -21.37 -4.87
C GLU A 165 13.16 -21.19 -5.95
N ASP A 166 12.85 -21.55 -7.20
CA ASP A 166 13.78 -21.40 -8.33
C ASP A 166 14.21 -19.93 -8.55
N ALA A 167 13.29 -18.99 -8.34
CA ALA A 167 13.56 -17.57 -8.51
C ALA A 167 14.55 -17.06 -7.44
N CYS A 168 14.39 -17.47 -6.18
CA CYS A 168 15.28 -17.08 -5.07
C CYS A 168 16.68 -17.69 -5.21
N ASP A 169 16.77 -18.91 -5.76
CA ASP A 169 18.04 -19.61 -5.97
C ASP A 169 18.92 -18.91 -7.00
N VAL A 170 18.33 -18.37 -8.08
CA VAL A 170 19.11 -17.67 -9.13
C VAL A 170 19.28 -16.17 -8.88
N LEU A 171 18.48 -15.57 -7.98
CA LEU A 171 18.42 -14.12 -7.75
C LEU A 171 19.77 -13.44 -7.46
N GLU A 172 20.66 -14.11 -6.74
CA GLU A 172 21.97 -13.53 -6.40
C GLU A 172 22.87 -13.34 -7.63
N ASN A 173 22.79 -14.28 -8.57
CA ASN A 173 23.65 -14.34 -9.74
C ASN A 173 23.02 -13.65 -10.96
N ASP A 174 21.71 -13.81 -11.14
CA ASP A 174 20.95 -13.23 -12.26
C ASP A 174 19.58 -12.72 -11.80
N PRO A 175 19.50 -11.45 -11.33
CA PRO A 175 18.25 -10.86 -10.90
C PRO A 175 17.19 -10.75 -11.99
N GLU A 176 17.58 -10.57 -13.25
CA GLU A 176 16.62 -10.46 -14.35
C GLU A 176 16.00 -11.82 -14.66
N GLN A 177 16.81 -12.89 -14.65
CA GLN A 177 16.30 -14.27 -14.76
C GLN A 177 15.37 -14.63 -13.60
N ALA A 178 15.72 -14.27 -12.37
CA ALA A 178 14.88 -14.51 -11.19
C ALA A 178 13.50 -13.84 -11.30
N ILE A 179 13.48 -12.57 -11.72
CA ILE A 179 12.24 -11.83 -11.95
C ILE A 179 11.41 -12.50 -13.05
N GLU A 180 12.06 -12.96 -14.12
CA GLU A 180 11.38 -13.61 -15.25
C GLU A 180 10.80 -14.98 -14.87
N LEU A 181 11.48 -15.78 -14.05
CA LEU A 181 10.95 -17.04 -13.50
C LEU A 181 9.67 -16.79 -12.69
N ALA A 182 9.72 -15.84 -11.74
CA ALA A 182 8.57 -15.51 -10.91
C ALA A 182 7.40 -14.94 -11.75
N ARG A 183 7.70 -14.13 -12.79
CA ARG A 183 6.69 -13.61 -13.73
C ARG A 183 6.03 -14.72 -14.54
N ASN A 184 6.81 -15.69 -15.01
CA ASN A 184 6.30 -16.81 -15.79
C ASN A 184 5.38 -17.70 -14.95
N ALA A 185 5.78 -18.04 -13.73
CA ALA A 185 4.92 -18.74 -12.78
C ALA A 185 3.60 -17.98 -12.53
N TRP A 186 3.67 -16.69 -12.24
CA TRP A 186 2.49 -15.85 -12.03
C TRP A 186 1.58 -15.74 -13.26
N SER A 187 2.17 -15.62 -14.46
CA SER A 187 1.45 -15.56 -15.73
C SER A 187 0.69 -16.86 -15.99
N GLU A 188 1.34 -17.99 -15.73
CA GLU A 188 0.75 -19.32 -15.89
C GLU A 188 -0.42 -19.52 -14.91
N TRP A 189 -0.26 -19.16 -13.64
CA TRP A 189 -1.36 -19.17 -12.68
C TRP A 189 -2.52 -18.26 -13.10
N ASN A 190 -2.26 -17.10 -13.70
CA ASN A 190 -3.33 -16.26 -14.23
C ASN A 190 -4.09 -16.90 -15.38
N ARG A 191 -3.41 -17.69 -16.21
CA ARG A 191 -4.00 -18.47 -17.30
C ARG A 191 -4.89 -19.60 -16.76
N ILE A 192 -4.36 -20.39 -15.82
CA ILE A 192 -5.05 -21.54 -15.22
C ILE A 192 -6.24 -21.08 -14.35
N TYR A 193 -5.99 -20.19 -13.39
CA TYR A 193 -6.96 -19.75 -12.38
C TYR A 193 -7.68 -18.45 -12.75
N SER A 194 -7.90 -18.23 -14.05
CA SER A 194 -8.60 -17.06 -14.56
C SER A 194 -10.05 -16.99 -14.05
N ARG A 195 -10.68 -15.80 -14.14
CA ARG A 195 -12.08 -15.62 -13.70
C ARG A 195 -13.09 -16.45 -14.48
N ARG A 196 -12.77 -16.88 -15.71
CA ARG A 196 -13.70 -17.57 -16.62
C ARG A 196 -13.47 -19.08 -16.68
N SER A 197 -12.37 -19.58 -16.13
CA SER A 197 -11.97 -20.99 -16.28
C SER A 197 -12.70 -21.96 -15.34
N ASP A 198 -13.65 -21.48 -14.53
CA ASP A 198 -14.23 -22.30 -13.46
C ASP A 198 -15.71 -22.00 -13.19
N PRO A 199 -16.62 -22.70 -13.88
CA PRO A 199 -18.07 -22.60 -13.64
C PRO A 199 -18.53 -23.35 -12.37
N ASN A 200 -17.69 -24.19 -11.76
CA ASN A 200 -18.08 -25.08 -10.65
C ASN A 200 -17.47 -24.70 -9.29
N GLY A 201 -16.59 -23.69 -9.23
CA GLY A 201 -15.95 -23.23 -8.00
C GLY A 201 -14.67 -23.98 -7.61
N ALA A 202 -14.17 -24.89 -8.45
CA ALA A 202 -12.99 -25.72 -8.16
C ALA A 202 -11.69 -24.91 -7.97
N ASN A 203 -11.61 -23.68 -8.49
CA ASN A 203 -10.45 -22.80 -8.41
C ASN A 203 -10.61 -21.70 -7.34
N GLU A 204 -11.55 -21.83 -6.39
CA GLU A 204 -11.75 -20.81 -5.37
C GLU A 204 -10.52 -20.62 -4.46
N ILE A 205 -9.92 -21.73 -3.99
CA ILE A 205 -8.75 -21.70 -3.11
C ILE A 205 -7.51 -21.12 -3.82
N PRO A 206 -7.11 -21.60 -5.01
CA PRO A 206 -6.04 -20.97 -5.79
C PRO A 206 -6.26 -19.47 -6.01
N LYS A 207 -7.50 -19.05 -6.30
CA LYS A 207 -7.82 -17.62 -6.45
C LYS A 207 -7.62 -16.84 -5.14
N LYS A 208 -7.98 -17.40 -3.98
CA LYS A 208 -7.72 -16.79 -2.67
C LYS A 208 -6.22 -16.66 -2.41
N ILE A 209 -5.44 -17.70 -2.68
CA ILE A 209 -3.97 -17.68 -2.52
C ILE A 209 -3.33 -16.61 -3.43
N MET A 210 -3.75 -16.52 -4.69
CA MET A 210 -3.30 -15.44 -5.58
C MET A 210 -3.73 -14.04 -5.09
N ASP A 211 -4.88 -13.93 -4.43
CA ASP A 211 -5.32 -12.67 -3.82
C ASP A 211 -4.39 -12.32 -2.62
N ILE A 212 -3.96 -13.31 -1.81
CA ILE A 212 -2.95 -13.18 -0.74
C ILE A 212 -1.61 -12.69 -1.30
N PHE A 213 -1.03 -13.37 -2.30
CA PHE A 213 0.23 -12.91 -2.93
C PHE A 213 0.13 -11.51 -3.54
N SER A 214 -1.05 -11.15 -4.07
CA SER A 214 -1.26 -9.78 -4.57
C SER A 214 -1.17 -8.73 -3.45
N TYR A 215 -1.62 -9.08 -2.25
CA TYR A 215 -1.47 -8.25 -1.06
C TYR A 215 -0.02 -8.19 -0.57
N GLU A 216 0.64 -9.34 -0.46
CA GLU A 216 2.05 -9.42 -0.04
C GLU A 216 2.97 -8.66 -0.99
N ALA A 217 2.73 -8.69 -2.30
CA ALA A 217 3.43 -7.85 -3.27
C ALA A 217 3.33 -6.35 -2.97
N ARG A 218 2.20 -5.90 -2.42
CA ARG A 218 2.04 -4.50 -2.00
C ARG A 218 2.79 -4.23 -0.70
N ALA A 219 2.67 -5.10 0.29
CA ALA A 219 3.40 -4.98 1.55
C ALA A 219 4.92 -4.99 1.32
N ALA A 220 5.41 -5.84 0.42
CA ALA A 220 6.80 -5.89 -0.01
C ALA A 220 7.27 -4.57 -0.64
N LEU A 221 6.46 -3.94 -1.49
CA LEU A 221 6.76 -2.60 -2.00
C LEU A 221 6.81 -1.56 -0.88
N HIS A 222 5.91 -1.63 0.11
CA HIS A 222 5.91 -0.71 1.26
C HIS A 222 7.18 -0.89 2.09
N ARG A 223 7.65 -2.12 2.24
CA ARG A 223 8.92 -2.44 2.90
C ARG A 223 10.11 -1.81 2.16
N CYS A 224 10.15 -1.94 0.83
CA CYS A 224 11.14 -1.26 -0.01
C CYS A 224 11.06 0.28 0.12
N TYR A 225 9.85 0.82 0.17
CA TYR A 225 9.59 2.25 0.35
C TYR A 225 10.10 2.76 1.71
N SER A 226 9.78 2.06 2.80
CA SER A 226 10.25 2.38 4.15
C SER A 226 11.77 2.36 4.22
N TYR A 227 12.40 1.38 3.58
CA TYR A 227 13.85 1.27 3.51
C TYR A 227 14.47 2.46 2.75
N ALA A 228 13.90 2.87 1.61
CA ALA A 228 14.33 4.08 0.91
C ALA A 228 14.17 5.34 1.78
N TRP A 229 13.08 5.45 2.54
CA TRP A 229 12.88 6.58 3.46
C TRP A 229 13.86 6.60 4.61
N MET A 230 14.25 5.44 5.15
CA MET A 230 15.28 5.37 6.19
C MET A 230 16.56 6.09 5.75
N HIS A 231 17.02 5.86 4.52
CA HIS A 231 18.19 6.54 3.97
C HIS A 231 17.93 8.00 3.62
N LEU A 232 16.78 8.34 3.02
CA LEU A 232 16.42 9.74 2.76
C LEU A 232 16.43 10.57 4.05
N ILE A 233 15.86 10.04 5.13
CA ILE A 233 15.83 10.70 6.44
C ILE A 233 17.26 10.95 6.93
N GLN A 234 18.16 9.96 6.81
CA GLN A 234 19.57 10.13 7.19
C GLN A 234 20.26 11.21 6.36
N ASP A 235 20.07 11.21 5.04
CA ASP A 235 20.65 12.21 4.14
C ASP A 235 20.14 13.63 4.47
N PHE A 236 18.83 13.82 4.66
CA PHE A 236 18.25 15.11 5.02
C PHE A 236 18.77 15.64 6.37
N VAL A 237 18.98 14.76 7.35
CA VAL A 237 19.57 15.13 8.65
C VAL A 237 21.05 15.49 8.50
N ALA A 238 21.82 14.69 7.75
CA ALA A 238 23.24 14.93 7.52
C ALA A 238 23.51 16.24 6.76
N GLU A 239 22.62 16.61 5.83
CA GLU A 239 22.65 17.89 5.10
C GLU A 239 22.17 19.08 5.95
N GLY A 240 21.71 18.85 7.19
CA GLY A 240 21.17 19.90 8.06
C GLY A 240 19.84 20.49 7.58
N LEU A 241 19.13 19.77 6.69
CA LEU A 241 17.86 20.23 6.12
C LEU A 241 16.70 20.02 7.08
N TRP A 242 16.77 19.02 7.96
CA TRP A 242 15.70 18.68 8.89
C TRP A 242 16.14 18.81 10.34
N ASN A 243 15.24 19.34 11.16
CA ASN A 243 15.37 19.31 12.62
C ASN A 243 14.85 17.97 13.18
N GLU A 244 14.96 17.81 14.50
CA GLU A 244 14.50 16.61 15.19
C GLU A 244 13.00 16.36 15.03
N THR A 245 12.16 17.39 15.12
CA THR A 245 10.71 17.31 14.96
C THR A 245 10.31 16.77 13.59
N THR A 246 10.85 17.34 12.50
CA THR A 246 10.61 16.88 11.13
C THR A 246 11.12 15.46 10.91
N THR A 247 12.27 15.14 11.49
CA THR A 247 12.85 13.78 11.45
C THR A 247 11.94 12.76 12.10
N THR A 248 11.47 13.04 13.33
CA THR A 248 10.59 12.15 14.09
C THR A 248 9.25 11.96 13.38
N PHE A 249 8.65 13.02 12.84
CA PHE A 249 7.45 12.91 12.02
C PHE A 249 7.66 11.94 10.84
N HIS A 250 8.72 12.13 10.06
CA HIS A 250 8.97 11.30 8.88
C HIS A 250 9.30 9.85 9.22
N ARG A 251 9.95 9.59 10.36
CA ARG A 251 10.15 8.24 10.87
C ARG A 251 8.81 7.54 11.15
N ILE A 252 7.92 8.21 11.87
CA ILE A 252 6.59 7.65 12.21
C ILE A 252 5.74 7.47 10.94
N TRP A 253 5.81 8.43 10.02
CA TRP A 253 4.91 8.48 8.88
C TRP A 253 5.30 7.51 7.76
N HIS A 254 6.59 7.34 7.50
CA HIS A 254 7.09 6.61 6.33
C HIS A 254 7.75 5.28 6.63
N LEU A 255 8.19 5.03 7.85
CA LEU A 255 8.83 3.76 8.18
C LEU A 255 7.79 2.69 8.52
N ASP A 256 8.19 1.47 8.22
CA ASP A 256 7.50 0.28 8.68
C ASP A 256 7.77 0.11 10.17
N LEU A 257 6.72 -0.17 10.95
CA LEU A 257 6.77 -0.23 12.40
C LEU A 257 6.56 -1.69 12.83
N PRO A 258 7.64 -2.48 13.00
CA PRO A 258 7.51 -3.84 13.49
C PRO A 258 7.07 -3.82 14.95
N ILE A 259 6.27 -4.82 15.32
CA ILE A 259 5.93 -5.16 16.70
C ILE A 259 6.42 -6.58 17.00
N GLU A 260 6.73 -6.84 18.26
CA GLU A 260 7.04 -8.19 18.74
C GLU A 260 5.75 -9.04 18.70
N ASP A 261 5.81 -10.19 18.04
CA ASP A 261 4.70 -11.15 18.04
C ASP A 261 4.63 -11.84 19.41
N ARG A 262 3.47 -11.79 20.05
CA ARG A 262 3.21 -12.39 21.37
C ARG A 262 3.30 -13.92 21.38
N TYR A 263 3.21 -14.56 20.22
CA TYR A 263 3.15 -16.01 20.08
C TYR A 263 4.43 -16.59 19.49
N ASN A 264 5.26 -15.77 18.84
CA ASN A 264 6.50 -16.21 18.24
C ASN A 264 7.53 -15.08 18.17
N ASP A 265 8.48 -15.06 19.13
CA ASP A 265 9.57 -14.08 19.20
C ASP A 265 10.45 -14.03 17.92
N GLN A 266 10.34 -15.02 17.02
CA GLN A 266 11.07 -15.05 15.75
C GLN A 266 10.31 -14.39 14.60
N LEU A 267 8.99 -14.18 14.71
CA LEU A 267 8.18 -13.52 13.69
C LEU A 267 7.97 -12.06 14.09
N LYS A 268 8.55 -11.14 13.32
CA LYS A 268 8.19 -9.73 13.43
C LYS A 268 6.89 -9.51 12.67
N THR A 269 5.85 -9.13 13.39
CA THR A 269 4.60 -8.68 12.74
C THR A 269 4.68 -7.18 12.51
N HIS A 270 3.98 -6.70 11.49
CA HIS A 270 3.94 -5.28 11.17
C HIS A 270 2.75 -4.65 11.88
N LEU A 271 2.96 -3.55 12.62
CA LEU A 271 1.91 -2.87 13.40
C LEU A 271 0.63 -2.63 12.58
N PHE A 272 0.79 -2.34 11.29
CA PHE A 272 -0.30 -2.05 10.38
C PHE A 272 -0.32 -3.00 9.17
N HIS A 273 -0.06 -4.29 9.43
CA HIS A 273 -0.18 -5.39 8.45
C HIS A 273 0.72 -5.24 7.21
N GLY A 274 1.82 -4.51 7.32
CA GLY A 274 2.75 -4.24 6.22
C GLY A 274 2.41 -2.96 5.45
N HIS A 275 1.49 -2.15 5.97
CA HIS A 275 1.24 -0.79 5.50
C HIS A 275 2.05 0.25 6.29
N THR A 276 2.47 1.30 5.60
CA THR A 276 2.98 2.52 6.23
C THR A 276 1.84 3.53 6.39
N PHE A 277 1.84 4.28 7.50
CA PHE A 277 0.78 5.25 7.77
C PHE A 277 0.63 6.29 6.66
N GLY A 278 1.75 6.79 6.14
CA GLY A 278 1.77 7.78 5.08
C GLY A 278 1.28 7.29 3.71
N LEU A 279 1.24 5.98 3.47
CA LEU A 279 0.69 5.40 2.25
C LEU A 279 -0.76 4.91 2.42
N HIS A 280 -1.26 4.81 3.65
CA HIS A 280 -2.63 4.37 3.91
C HIS A 280 -3.63 5.54 3.79
N PRO A 281 -4.79 5.39 3.10
CA PRO A 281 -5.77 6.46 2.96
C PRO A 281 -6.27 7.04 4.28
N ALA A 282 -6.48 6.18 5.28
CA ALA A 282 -6.88 6.62 6.62
C ALA A 282 -5.84 7.56 7.27
N GLY A 283 -4.55 7.37 6.99
CA GLY A 283 -3.50 8.30 7.47
C GLY A 283 -3.61 9.67 6.78
N SER A 284 -3.85 9.68 5.47
CA SER A 284 -4.08 10.93 4.73
C SER A 284 -5.34 11.67 5.17
N GLU A 285 -6.41 10.98 5.58
CA GLU A 285 -7.61 11.63 6.11
C GLU A 285 -7.36 12.16 7.52
N LEU A 286 -6.70 11.38 8.38
CA LEU A 286 -6.34 11.76 9.74
C LEU A 286 -5.53 13.06 9.78
N ILE A 287 -4.44 13.16 9.02
CA ILE A 287 -3.56 14.35 9.04
C ILE A 287 -4.23 15.62 8.47
N ARG A 288 -5.39 15.50 7.82
CA ARG A 288 -6.15 16.66 7.33
C ARG A 288 -7.10 17.25 8.37
N THR A 289 -7.28 16.58 9.50
CA THR A 289 -8.11 17.04 10.63
C THR A 289 -7.29 17.86 11.60
N GLN A 290 -7.90 18.82 12.28
CA GLN A 290 -7.24 19.61 13.32
C GLN A 290 -6.83 18.70 14.48
N THR A 291 -7.77 17.93 15.02
CA THR A 291 -7.48 17.00 16.12
C THR A 291 -6.40 15.97 15.74
N GLY A 292 -6.42 15.44 14.51
CA GLY A 292 -5.39 14.51 14.05
C GLY A 292 -3.99 15.15 13.98
N ARG A 293 -3.88 16.38 13.49
CA ARG A 293 -2.61 17.13 13.44
C ARG A 293 -2.05 17.41 14.84
N GLU A 294 -2.92 17.75 15.79
CA GLU A 294 -2.52 17.95 17.18
C GLU A 294 -2.01 16.67 17.84
N LEU A 295 -2.72 15.54 17.66
CA LEU A 295 -2.30 14.24 18.20
C LEU A 295 -0.97 13.76 17.60
N ILE A 296 -0.75 14.02 16.31
CA ILE A 296 0.55 13.78 15.67
C ILE A 296 1.63 14.69 16.30
N GLY A 297 1.33 15.97 16.54
CA GLY A 297 2.23 16.91 17.21
C GLY A 297 2.60 16.47 18.64
N GLU A 298 1.64 15.98 19.42
CA GLU A 298 1.89 15.40 20.75
C GLU A 298 2.80 14.18 20.68
N LEU A 299 2.54 13.26 19.74
CA LEU A 299 3.37 12.09 19.51
C LEU A 299 4.81 12.46 19.12
N ILE A 300 4.99 13.46 18.25
CA ILE A 300 6.33 13.93 17.85
C ILE A 300 7.07 14.57 19.03
N SER A 301 6.35 15.28 19.90
CA SER A 301 6.94 15.90 21.11
C SER A 301 7.47 14.86 22.08
N ASN A 302 6.72 13.78 22.26
CA ASN A 302 6.96 12.78 23.28
C ASN A 302 6.85 11.35 22.70
N PRO A 303 7.74 10.95 21.76
CA PRO A 303 7.62 9.68 21.06
C PRO A 303 7.86 8.47 21.96
N CYS A 304 8.47 8.67 23.13
CA CYS A 304 8.69 7.64 24.14
C CYS A 304 7.58 7.58 25.21
N GLU A 305 6.62 8.51 25.19
CA GLU A 305 5.51 8.51 26.14
C GLU A 305 4.36 7.67 25.58
N TRP A 306 4.13 6.50 26.21
CA TRP A 306 3.07 5.57 25.79
C TRP A 306 1.68 6.20 25.72
N GLY A 307 1.37 7.18 26.56
CA GLY A 307 0.10 7.91 26.49
C GLY A 307 -0.11 8.61 25.14
N CYS A 308 0.92 9.29 24.63
CA CYS A 308 0.88 9.97 23.34
C CYS A 308 0.79 8.97 22.17
N VAL A 309 1.58 7.90 22.23
CA VAL A 309 1.53 6.79 21.25
C VAL A 309 0.13 6.18 21.20
N ASN A 310 -0.42 5.82 22.36
CA ASN A 310 -1.71 5.14 22.42
C ASN A 310 -2.89 6.02 21.97
N ARG A 311 -2.84 7.34 22.24
CA ARG A 311 -3.84 8.29 21.71
C ARG A 311 -3.76 8.40 20.19
N PHE A 312 -2.56 8.49 19.63
CA PHE A 312 -2.37 8.49 18.18
C PHE A 312 -2.90 7.21 17.53
N LEU A 313 -2.59 6.04 18.10
CA LEU A 313 -3.08 4.75 17.58
C LEU A 313 -4.61 4.66 17.64
N ASN A 314 -5.23 5.13 18.72
CA ASN A 314 -6.69 5.22 18.82
C ASN A 314 -7.27 6.12 17.71
N ALA A 315 -6.70 7.30 17.48
CA ALA A 315 -7.13 8.20 16.41
C ALA A 315 -6.95 7.59 15.01
N MET A 316 -5.85 6.87 14.79
CA MET A 316 -5.61 6.16 13.54
C MET A 316 -6.63 5.03 13.33
N LEU A 317 -6.98 4.28 14.37
CA LEU A 317 -8.01 3.25 14.32
C LEU A 317 -9.39 3.83 13.99
N ILE A 318 -9.76 4.96 14.60
CA ILE A 318 -11.00 5.68 14.28
C ILE A 318 -11.05 6.07 12.79
N SER A 319 -9.94 6.60 12.26
CA SER A 319 -9.82 6.92 10.84
C SER A 319 -9.96 5.67 9.96
N VAL A 320 -9.39 4.53 10.38
CA VAL A 320 -9.52 3.24 9.68
C VAL A 320 -10.97 2.75 9.67
N HIS A 321 -11.71 2.84 10.78
CA HIS A 321 -13.13 2.48 10.82
C HIS A 321 -13.95 3.32 9.87
N LEU A 322 -13.79 4.65 9.91
CA LEU A 322 -14.53 5.55 9.02
C LEU A 322 -14.21 5.24 7.55
N TYR A 323 -12.95 4.97 7.24
CA TYR A 323 -12.52 4.56 5.92
C TYR A 323 -13.15 3.23 5.48
N SER A 324 -13.18 2.21 6.35
CA SER A 324 -13.79 0.90 6.08
C SER A 324 -15.29 1.01 5.81
N SER A 325 -16.05 1.71 6.68
CA SER A 325 -17.50 1.91 6.50
C SER A 325 -17.86 2.56 5.16
N GLN A 326 -17.01 3.46 4.64
CA GLN A 326 -17.24 4.09 3.35
C GLN A 326 -17.07 3.14 2.17
N ILE A 327 -16.18 2.15 2.29
CA ILE A 327 -15.97 1.15 1.26
C ILE A 327 -17.19 0.24 1.22
N GLU A 328 -17.71 -0.15 2.37
CA GLU A 328 -18.94 -0.94 2.50
C GLU A 328 -20.15 -0.20 1.91
N GLU A 329 -20.29 1.10 2.20
CA GLU A 329 -21.35 1.93 1.62
C GLU A 329 -21.21 2.03 0.09
N SER A 330 -19.98 2.28 -0.39
CA SER A 330 -19.67 2.35 -1.82
C SER A 330 -19.95 1.03 -2.54
N ARG A 331 -19.70 -0.12 -1.89
CA ARG A 331 -20.03 -1.46 -2.39
C ARG A 331 -21.55 -1.65 -2.46
N SER A 332 -22.25 -1.31 -1.38
CA SER A 332 -23.71 -1.42 -1.28
C SER A 332 -24.43 -0.57 -2.34
N ASN A 333 -23.96 0.67 -2.56
CA ASN A 333 -24.52 1.59 -3.55
C ASN A 333 -24.28 1.12 -5.00
N ARG A 334 -23.19 0.38 -5.27
CA ARG A 334 -22.95 -0.23 -6.59
C ARG A 334 -23.87 -1.41 -6.88
N ILE A 335 -24.19 -2.20 -5.86
CA ILE A 335 -25.12 -3.34 -5.99
C ILE A 335 -26.54 -2.81 -6.25
N LYS A 336 -26.92 -1.70 -5.61
CA LYS A 336 -28.25 -1.09 -5.74
C LYS A 336 -28.50 -0.34 -7.05
N ARG A 337 -27.47 -0.01 -7.84
CA ARG A 337 -27.64 0.52 -9.19
C ARG A 337 -27.75 -0.67 -10.15
N PRO A 338 -28.97 -1.11 -10.55
CA PRO A 338 -29.06 -1.99 -11.71
C PRO A 338 -28.31 -1.31 -12.86
N ARG A 339 -27.49 -2.07 -13.59
CA ARG A 339 -26.93 -1.59 -14.85
C ARG A 339 -28.12 -1.16 -15.69
N SER A 340 -28.35 0.15 -15.80
CA SER A 340 -29.39 0.68 -16.65
C SER A 340 -29.03 0.22 -18.07
N PHE A 341 -29.82 -0.69 -18.60
CA PHE A 341 -29.77 -1.15 -19.99
C PHE A 341 -30.12 -0.02 -20.99
N SER A 342 -30.06 1.24 -20.58
CA SER A 342 -30.58 2.41 -21.29
C SER A 342 -29.50 3.25 -21.99
N GLU A 343 -28.30 2.71 -22.22
CA GLU A 343 -27.33 3.30 -23.15
C GLU A 343 -27.03 2.40 -24.37
N PHE A 344 -27.93 1.47 -24.69
CA PHE A 344 -28.09 1.07 -26.09
C PHE A 344 -28.97 2.15 -26.74
N GLN A 345 -28.36 3.08 -27.49
CA GLN A 345 -29.13 3.79 -28.51
C GLN A 345 -29.56 2.75 -29.56
N PRO A 346 -30.86 2.48 -29.75
CA PRO A 346 -31.31 1.75 -30.92
C PRO A 346 -31.34 2.77 -32.07
N GLY A 347 -30.24 2.91 -32.78
CA GLY A 347 -30.12 4.00 -33.77
C GLY A 347 -29.06 3.84 -34.84
N ILE A 348 -28.54 2.63 -35.08
CA ILE A 348 -27.79 2.34 -36.31
C ILE A 348 -28.40 1.07 -36.89
N THR A 349 -29.26 1.24 -37.88
CA THR A 349 -29.75 0.13 -38.69
C THR A 349 -28.71 -0.22 -39.74
N ILE A 350 -28.65 -1.49 -40.17
CA ILE A 350 -27.73 -1.98 -41.21
C ILE A 350 -27.85 -1.20 -42.54
N SER A 351 -28.94 -0.44 -42.72
CA SER A 351 -29.10 0.54 -43.81
C SER A 351 -28.04 1.64 -43.83
N ASP A 352 -27.39 1.94 -42.71
CA ASP A 352 -26.46 3.07 -42.58
C ASP A 352 -25.01 2.68 -42.92
N ILE A 353 -24.78 1.40 -43.29
CA ILE A 353 -23.44 0.84 -43.55
C ILE A 353 -23.25 0.43 -45.02
N ILE A 354 -24.30 0.42 -45.84
CA ILE A 354 -24.20 0.03 -47.26
C ILE A 354 -24.33 1.29 -48.13
N PRO A 355 -23.24 1.77 -48.78
CA PRO A 355 -23.39 2.79 -49.81
C PRO A 355 -24.18 2.20 -50.97
N ALA A 356 -25.14 2.96 -51.48
CA ALA A 356 -25.89 2.62 -52.68
C ALA A 356 -24.91 2.23 -53.81
N VAL A 357 -24.95 0.97 -54.20
CA VAL A 357 -24.35 0.51 -55.46
C VAL A 357 -25.30 0.97 -56.54
N ASP A 358 -24.91 2.02 -57.27
CA ASP A 358 -25.50 2.34 -58.56
C ASP A 358 -25.40 1.10 -59.46
N ALA A 359 -26.55 0.57 -59.85
CA ALA A 359 -26.65 -0.40 -60.92
C ALA A 359 -27.52 0.20 -62.03
N SER A 360 -26.86 0.51 -63.14
CA SER A 360 -27.42 0.34 -64.48
C SER A 360 -27.90 -1.09 -64.71
#